data_AF-A2DXF4-F1
#
_entry.id   AF-A2DXF4-F1
#
_cell.length_a   1.000
_cell.length_b   1.000
_cell.length_c   1.000
_cell.angle_alpha   90.00
_cell.angle_beta   90.00
_cell.angle_gamma   90.00
#
_symmetry.space_group_name_H-M   'P 1'
#
loop_
_entity.id
_entity.type
_entity.pdbx_description
1 polymer ?
#
loop_
_entity_poly.entity_id
_entity_poly.type
_entity_poly.pdbx_seq_one_letter_code
_entity_poly.pdbx_strand_id
1 'polypeptide(L)'
;MTNMFQSVAEIEIPNDLSDVDKAEFTAFKLALVDLEKEWNQLQDGTNPDQQTCLSIINDVKEKRIAQADERYKLRTEIIEKQTEKEREKIKQEQEEYKKLLFERLVRSYYQAYQSVTAQLKDLMGKDYSQYISQNGITFPNIPSEVQMRTRMQPNEEAKIKLTPAENEHDMRLIQQIIQGADQ
;
A
#
# COMPACT_ATOMS: atom_id res chain seq x y z
N MET A 1 -19.36 -46.10 56.35
CA MET A 1 -19.19 -44.64 56.32
C MET A 1 -18.06 -44.36 55.36
N THR A 2 -18.37 -43.81 54.20
CA THR A 2 -17.36 -43.40 53.22
C THR A 2 -16.77 -42.09 53.74
N ASN A 3 -15.55 -42.13 54.29
CA ASN A 3 -14.85 -40.91 54.63
C ASN A 3 -14.63 -40.14 53.32
N MET A 4 -15.31 -39.00 53.16
CA MET A 4 -15.02 -38.06 52.09
C MET A 4 -13.83 -37.22 52.54
N PHE A 5 -12.63 -37.63 52.15
CA PHE A 5 -11.43 -36.80 52.28
C PHE A 5 -11.49 -35.70 51.21
N GLN A 6 -11.16 -34.46 51.59
CA GLN A 6 -11.11 -33.32 50.66
C GLN A 6 -9.75 -33.18 49.98
N SER A 7 -8.69 -33.75 50.59
CA SER A 7 -7.35 -33.79 50.02
C SER A 7 -6.66 -35.13 50.32
N VAL A 8 -5.74 -35.52 49.44
CA VAL A 8 -4.89 -36.71 49.64
C VAL A 8 -4.05 -36.59 50.92
N ALA A 9 -3.72 -35.38 51.36
CA ALA A 9 -2.97 -35.14 52.59
C ALA A 9 -3.70 -35.63 53.85
N GLU A 10 -5.04 -35.70 53.82
CA GLU A 10 -5.89 -36.07 54.96
C GLU A 10 -6.00 -37.59 55.17
N ILE A 11 -5.54 -38.40 54.21
CA ILE A 11 -5.64 -39.86 54.27
C ILE A 11 -4.64 -40.40 55.31
N GLU A 12 -5.13 -40.95 56.40
CA GLU A 12 -4.29 -41.54 57.45
C GLU A 12 -3.55 -42.80 56.96
N ILE A 13 -2.34 -43.03 57.49
CA ILE A 13 -1.56 -44.24 57.20
C ILE A 13 -2.10 -45.38 58.07
N PRO A 14 -2.49 -46.52 57.50
CA PRO A 14 -2.96 -47.66 58.28
C PRO A 14 -1.89 -48.20 59.24
N ASN A 15 -2.29 -48.48 60.48
CA ASN A 15 -1.38 -48.89 61.56
C ASN A 15 -0.88 -50.33 61.40
N ASP A 16 -1.61 -51.15 60.66
CA ASP A 16 -1.42 -52.59 60.42
C ASP A 16 -0.40 -52.92 59.32
N LEU A 17 0.20 -51.91 58.69
CA LEU A 17 1.23 -52.06 57.66
C LEU A 17 2.62 -52.37 58.26
N SER A 18 3.42 -53.13 57.50
CA SER A 18 4.84 -53.34 57.80
C SER A 18 5.63 -52.03 57.67
N ASP A 19 6.83 -51.97 58.26
CA ASP A 19 7.65 -50.75 58.20
C ASP A 19 8.02 -50.36 56.76
N VAL A 20 8.20 -51.35 55.88
CA VAL A 20 8.47 -51.14 54.45
C VAL A 20 7.24 -50.58 53.76
N ASP A 21 6.08 -51.19 53.97
CA ASP A 21 4.83 -50.74 53.34
C ASP A 21 4.43 -49.34 53.82
N LYS A 22 4.70 -48.99 55.09
CA LYS A 22 4.49 -47.64 55.63
C LYS A 22 5.38 -46.61 54.93
N ALA A 23 6.64 -46.95 54.69
CA ALA A 23 7.56 -46.08 53.98
C ALA A 23 7.12 -45.85 52.53
N GLU A 24 6.73 -46.91 51.83
CA GLU A 24 6.21 -46.83 50.46
C GLU A 24 4.91 -46.02 50.40
N PHE A 25 3.97 -46.30 51.30
CA PHE A 25 2.71 -45.55 51.39
C PHE A 25 2.95 -44.05 51.62
N THR A 26 3.91 -43.72 52.49
CA THR A 26 4.29 -42.32 52.74
C THR A 26 4.85 -41.67 51.49
N ALA A 27 5.73 -42.36 50.75
CA ALA A 27 6.30 -41.85 49.51
C ALA A 27 5.22 -41.62 48.44
N PHE A 28 4.30 -42.57 48.24
CA PHE A 28 3.19 -42.43 47.31
C PHE A 28 2.22 -41.30 47.72
N LYS A 29 1.91 -41.18 49.02
CA LYS A 29 1.07 -40.11 49.53
C LYS A 29 1.68 -38.73 49.25
N LEU A 30 2.99 -38.56 49.48
CA LEU A 30 3.69 -37.30 49.18
C LEU A 30 3.63 -36.98 47.68
N ALA A 31 3.92 -37.95 46.82
CA ALA A 31 3.85 -37.77 45.37
C ALA A 31 2.45 -37.36 44.89
N LEU A 32 1.40 -37.98 45.46
CA LEU A 32 0.01 -37.63 45.13
C LEU A 32 -0.40 -36.24 45.65
N VAL A 33 0.09 -35.83 46.82
CA VAL A 33 -0.13 -34.47 47.34
C VAL A 33 0.51 -33.42 46.45
N ASP A 34 1.70 -33.69 45.91
CA ASP A 34 2.36 -32.76 45.00
C ASP A 34 1.63 -32.68 43.64
N LEU A 35 1.16 -33.82 43.11
CA LEU A 35 0.29 -33.85 41.94
C LEU A 35 -1.03 -33.10 42.16
N GLU A 36 -1.66 -33.24 43.33
CA GLU A 36 -2.89 -32.52 43.70
C GLU A 36 -2.65 -31.00 43.74
N LYS A 37 -1.51 -30.56 44.26
CA LYS A 37 -1.12 -29.13 44.23
C LYS A 37 -0.92 -28.63 42.81
N GLU A 38 -0.17 -29.35 41.98
CA GLU A 38 0.05 -28.96 40.58
C GLU A 38 -1.27 -28.90 39.81
N TRP A 39 -2.16 -29.87 40.03
CA TRP A 39 -3.49 -29.89 39.43
C TRP A 39 -4.30 -28.66 39.81
N ASN A 40 -4.36 -28.33 41.11
CA ASN A 40 -5.07 -27.13 41.59
C ASN A 40 -4.45 -25.85 41.00
N GLN A 41 -3.13 -25.77 40.90
CA GLN A 41 -2.45 -24.64 40.27
C GLN A 41 -2.79 -24.50 38.78
N LEU A 42 -2.89 -25.61 38.04
CA LEU A 42 -3.32 -25.58 36.64
C LEU A 42 -4.78 -25.17 36.49
N GLN A 43 -5.65 -25.66 37.38
CA GLN A 43 -7.07 -25.33 37.39
C GLN A 43 -7.31 -23.84 37.69
N ASP A 44 -6.60 -23.29 38.68
CA ASP A 44 -6.68 -21.88 39.07
C ASP A 44 -5.84 -20.96 38.17
N GLY A 45 -5.09 -21.53 37.21
CA GLY A 45 -4.23 -20.80 36.30
C GLY A 45 -3.00 -20.17 36.96
N THR A 46 -2.61 -20.63 38.15
CA THR A 46 -1.44 -20.12 38.90
C THR A 46 -0.17 -20.91 38.63
N ASN A 47 -0.25 -21.99 37.83
CA ASN A 47 0.90 -22.79 37.46
C ASN A 47 1.97 -21.93 36.74
N PRO A 48 3.24 -21.95 37.18
CA PRO A 48 4.30 -21.10 36.62
C PRO A 48 4.58 -21.35 35.14
N ASP A 49 4.52 -22.60 34.69
CA ASP A 49 4.77 -22.96 33.30
C ASP A 49 3.64 -22.49 32.40
N GLN A 50 2.40 -22.62 32.87
CA GLN A 50 1.22 -22.07 32.18
C GLN A 50 1.31 -20.55 32.06
N GLN A 51 1.68 -19.84 33.14
CA GLN A 51 1.87 -18.39 33.12
C GLN A 51 2.99 -17.96 32.15
N THR A 52 4.08 -18.72 32.13
CA THR A 52 5.20 -18.47 31.20
C THR A 52 4.75 -18.65 29.75
N CYS A 53 4.01 -19.73 29.45
CA CYS A 53 3.45 -19.97 28.13
C CYS A 53 2.50 -18.84 27.70
N LEU A 54 1.62 -18.38 28.60
CA LEU A 54 0.71 -17.27 28.33
C LEU A 54 1.46 -15.97 28.04
N SER A 55 2.52 -15.67 28.80
CA SER A 55 3.37 -14.51 28.55
C SER A 55 4.00 -14.56 27.15
N ILE A 56 4.56 -15.72 26.76
CA ILE A 56 5.16 -15.89 25.43
C ILE A 56 4.12 -15.69 24.32
N ILE A 57 2.91 -16.25 24.49
CA ILE A 57 1.83 -16.09 23.52
C ILE A 57 1.44 -14.61 23.37
N ASN A 58 1.32 -13.89 24.49
CA ASN A 58 1.01 -12.46 24.49
C ASN A 58 2.12 -11.64 23.81
N ASP A 59 3.39 -11.89 24.14
CA ASP A 59 4.53 -11.21 23.51
C ASP A 59 4.56 -11.44 21.99
N VAL A 60 4.29 -12.68 21.54
CA VAL A 60 4.23 -13.00 20.11
C VAL A 60 3.05 -12.28 19.45
N LYS A 61 1.89 -12.24 20.10
CA LYS A 61 0.71 -11.53 19.60
C LYS A 61 0.98 -10.04 19.45
N GLU A 62 1.55 -9.41 20.47
CA GLU A 62 1.90 -7.98 20.47
C GLU A 62 2.92 -7.66 19.37
N LYS A 63 3.97 -8.48 19.24
CA LYS A 63 4.95 -8.33 18.15
C LYS A 63 4.30 -8.43 16.77
N ARG A 64 3.37 -9.37 16.57
CA ARG A 64 2.66 -9.52 15.29
C ARG A 64 1.77 -8.31 14.99
N ILE A 65 1.08 -7.77 15.99
CA ILE A 65 0.26 -6.56 15.84
C ILE A 65 1.16 -5.37 15.48
N ALA A 66 2.26 -5.15 16.22
CA ALA A 66 3.20 -4.08 15.95
C ALA A 66 3.81 -4.14 14.54
N GLN A 67 4.18 -5.34 14.08
CA GLN A 67 4.68 -5.55 12.72
C GLN A 67 3.62 -5.28 11.65
N ALA A 68 2.36 -5.65 11.90
CA ALA A 68 1.26 -5.36 10.99
C ALA A 68 1.01 -3.85 10.88
N ASP A 69 1.02 -3.14 12.00
CA ASP A 69 0.86 -1.68 12.06
C ASP A 69 2.01 -0.94 11.36
N GLU A 70 3.25 -1.39 11.56
CA GLU A 70 4.41 -0.81 10.88
C GLU A 70 4.32 -0.99 9.36
N ARG A 71 3.97 -2.21 8.90
CA ARG A 71 3.74 -2.49 7.47
C ARG A 71 2.61 -1.64 6.90
N TYR A 72 1.52 -1.48 7.65
CA TYR A 72 0.40 -0.65 7.24
C TYR A 72 0.84 0.81 7.05
N LYS A 73 1.51 1.39 8.05
CA LYS A 73 2.03 2.77 7.99
C LYS A 73 2.97 2.98 6.80
N LEU A 74 3.92 2.06 6.60
CA LEU A 74 4.86 2.13 5.49
C LEU A 74 4.14 2.10 4.13
N ARG A 75 3.14 1.22 3.97
CA ARG A 75 2.35 1.15 2.73
C ARG A 75 1.57 2.44 2.48
N THR A 76 0.95 3.00 3.53
CA THR A 76 0.26 4.29 3.42
C THR A 76 1.21 5.40 2.99
N GLU A 77 2.39 5.50 3.60
CA GLU A 77 3.39 6.51 3.23
C GLU A 77 3.87 6.37 1.78
N ILE A 78 4.06 5.14 1.31
CA ILE A 78 4.42 4.87 -0.10
C ILE A 78 3.31 5.34 -1.05
N ILE A 79 2.06 5.01 -0.74
CA ILE A 79 0.89 5.40 -1.55
C ILE A 79 0.76 6.93 -1.59
N GLU A 80 0.93 7.59 -0.46
CA GLU A 80 0.88 9.06 -0.38
C GLU A 80 1.96 9.69 -1.25
N LYS A 81 3.22 9.24 -1.13
CA LYS A 81 4.34 9.74 -1.96
C LYS A 81 4.12 9.50 -3.45
N GLN A 82 3.59 8.34 -3.83
CA GLN A 82 3.28 8.05 -5.23
C GLN A 82 2.15 8.94 -5.76
N THR A 83 1.12 9.14 -4.95
CA THR A 83 -0.02 10.00 -5.29
C THR A 83 0.43 11.45 -5.47
N GLU A 84 1.30 11.96 -4.60
CA GLU A 84 1.84 13.31 -4.70
C GLU A 84 2.73 13.47 -5.94
N LYS A 85 3.56 12.48 -6.25
CA LYS A 85 4.38 12.47 -7.47
C LYS A 85 3.54 12.52 -8.74
N GLU A 86 2.49 11.68 -8.83
CA GLU A 86 1.60 11.69 -10.00
C GLU A 86 0.79 12.99 -10.09
N ARG A 87 0.34 13.54 -8.96
CA ARG A 87 -0.32 14.85 -8.93
C ARG A 87 0.57 15.95 -9.50
N GLU A 88 1.84 15.99 -9.10
CA GLU A 88 2.78 17.00 -9.58
C GLU A 88 3.10 16.80 -11.07
N LYS A 89 3.23 15.56 -11.53
CA LYS A 89 3.37 15.24 -12.95
C LYS A 89 2.18 15.74 -13.77
N ILE A 90 0.95 15.43 -13.36
CA ILE A 90 -0.27 15.90 -14.04
C ILE A 90 -0.30 17.44 -14.10
N LYS A 91 0.09 18.11 -13.02
CA LYS A 91 0.14 19.57 -12.97
C LYS A 91 1.16 20.15 -13.95
N GLN A 92 2.34 19.53 -14.05
CA GLN A 92 3.37 19.95 -15.02
C GLN A 92 2.89 19.73 -16.46
N GLU A 93 2.33 18.56 -16.76
CA GLU A 93 1.74 18.26 -18.07
C GLU A 93 0.62 19.26 -18.43
N GLN A 94 -0.24 19.60 -17.47
CA GLN A 94 -1.30 20.59 -17.69
C GLN A 94 -0.74 21.96 -18.09
N GLU A 95 0.32 22.43 -17.43
CA GLU A 95 0.97 23.71 -17.77
C GLU A 95 1.64 23.66 -19.15
N GLU A 96 2.22 22.52 -19.52
CA GLU A 96 2.76 22.31 -20.87
C GLU A 96 1.65 22.33 -21.93
N TYR A 97 0.53 21.64 -21.69
CA TYR A 97 -0.61 21.65 -22.60
C TYR A 97 -1.24 23.04 -22.75
N LYS A 98 -1.30 23.84 -21.69
CA LYS A 98 -1.74 25.25 -21.78
C LYS A 98 -0.83 26.05 -22.70
N LYS A 99 0.49 25.90 -22.57
CA LYS A 99 1.48 26.57 -23.45
C LYS A 99 1.30 26.13 -24.91
N LEU A 100 1.21 24.82 -25.14
CA LEU A 100 0.99 24.26 -26.48
C LEU A 100 -0.32 24.74 -27.11
N LEU A 101 -1.40 24.80 -26.32
CA LEU A 101 -2.68 25.32 -26.78
C LEU A 101 -2.59 26.80 -27.15
N PHE A 102 -1.95 27.61 -26.31
CA PHE A 102 -1.74 29.03 -26.59
C PHE A 102 -0.94 29.24 -27.89
N GLU A 103 0.18 28.52 -28.05
CA GLU A 103 0.99 28.57 -29.27
C GLU A 103 0.16 28.17 -30.51
N ARG A 104 -0.67 27.12 -30.39
CA ARG A 104 -1.55 26.67 -31.47
C ARG A 104 -2.60 27.72 -31.83
N LEU A 105 -3.21 28.37 -30.84
CA LEU A 105 -4.21 29.42 -31.07
C LEU A 105 -3.59 30.64 -31.76
N VAL A 106 -2.43 31.11 -31.29
CA VAL A 106 -1.69 32.21 -31.92
C VAL A 106 -1.34 31.86 -33.37
N ARG A 107 -0.90 30.62 -33.64
CA ARG A 107 -0.60 30.15 -35.00
C ARG A 107 -1.83 30.13 -35.89
N SER A 108 -2.95 29.60 -35.41
CA SER A 108 -4.21 29.54 -36.16
C SER A 108 -4.72 30.94 -36.50
N TYR A 109 -4.69 31.85 -35.51
CA TYR A 109 -5.06 33.25 -35.70
C TYR A 109 -4.19 33.91 -36.78
N TYR A 110 -2.88 33.70 -36.72
CA TYR A 110 -1.96 34.23 -37.72
C TYR A 110 -2.21 33.68 -39.13
N GLN A 111 -2.46 32.37 -39.26
CA GLN A 111 -2.79 31.76 -40.56
C GLN A 111 -4.10 32.31 -41.14
N ALA A 112 -5.13 32.45 -40.30
CA ALA A 112 -6.40 33.06 -40.71
C ALA A 112 -6.18 34.50 -41.17
N TYR A 113 -5.40 35.27 -40.42
CA TYR A 113 -5.06 36.65 -40.74
C TYR A 113 -4.27 36.77 -42.07
N GLN A 114 -3.27 35.91 -42.29
CA GLN A 114 -2.53 35.86 -43.56
C GLN A 114 -3.44 35.50 -44.74
N SER A 115 -4.34 34.53 -44.56
CA SER A 115 -5.30 34.12 -45.58
C SER A 115 -6.23 35.27 -45.98
N VAL A 116 -6.80 35.97 -44.99
CA VAL A 116 -7.65 37.15 -45.24
C VAL A 116 -6.87 38.27 -45.92
N THR A 117 -5.64 38.52 -45.47
CA THR A 117 -4.76 39.54 -46.04
C THR A 117 -4.40 39.23 -47.50
N ALA A 118 -4.10 37.97 -47.82
CA ALA A 118 -3.84 37.52 -49.18
C ALA A 118 -5.06 37.71 -50.08
N GLN A 119 -6.25 37.32 -49.61
CA GLN A 119 -7.50 37.54 -50.33
C GLN A 119 -7.76 39.04 -50.58
N LEU A 120 -7.51 39.89 -49.58
CA LEU A 120 -7.64 41.34 -49.73
C LEU A 120 -6.65 41.90 -50.77
N LYS A 121 -5.41 41.40 -50.79
CA LYS A 121 -4.41 41.77 -51.79
C LYS A 121 -4.83 41.34 -53.19
N ASP A 122 -5.38 40.14 -53.35
CA ASP A 122 -5.86 39.64 -54.64
C ASP A 122 -7.05 40.46 -55.15
N LEU A 123 -7.96 40.86 -54.26
CA LEU A 123 -9.12 41.70 -54.61
C LEU A 123 -8.72 43.12 -55.01
N MET A 124 -7.74 43.73 -54.33
CA MET A 124 -7.35 45.14 -54.56
C MET A 124 -6.16 45.32 -55.51
N GLY A 125 -5.43 44.26 -55.82
CA GLY A 125 -4.33 44.27 -56.78
C GLY A 125 -3.28 45.36 -56.49
N LYS A 126 -3.17 46.35 -57.39
CA LYS A 126 -2.16 47.42 -57.31
C LYS A 126 -2.46 48.45 -56.21
N ASP A 127 -3.73 48.59 -55.82
CA ASP A 127 -4.16 49.58 -54.83
C ASP A 127 -3.93 49.11 -53.39
N TYR A 128 -3.57 47.83 -53.21
CA TYR A 128 -3.33 47.20 -51.92
C TYR A 128 -2.28 47.95 -51.08
N SER A 129 -1.13 48.29 -51.66
CA SER A 129 -0.06 48.99 -50.95
C SER A 129 -0.48 50.39 -50.49
N GLN A 130 -1.28 51.08 -51.31
CA GLN A 130 -1.79 52.40 -50.99
C GLN A 130 -2.83 52.32 -49.85
N TYR A 131 -3.74 51.34 -49.91
CA TYR A 131 -4.73 51.09 -48.87
C TYR A 131 -4.10 50.75 -47.51
N ILE A 132 -3.09 49.87 -47.46
CA ILE A 132 -2.38 49.52 -46.22
C ILE A 132 -1.73 50.78 -45.59
N SER A 133 -1.10 51.62 -46.42
CA SER A 133 -0.42 52.84 -45.94
C SER A 133 -1.40 53.91 -45.43
N GLN A 134 -2.58 54.03 -46.04
CA GLN A 134 -3.61 55.00 -45.65
C GLN A 134 -4.37 54.60 -44.38
N ASN A 135 -4.52 53.30 -44.13
CA ASN A 135 -5.28 52.78 -42.99
C ASN A 135 -4.38 52.35 -41.81
N GLY A 136 -3.06 52.54 -41.89
CA GLY A 136 -2.14 52.31 -40.78
C GLY A 136 -2.04 50.86 -40.31
N ILE A 137 -2.20 49.89 -41.22
CA ILE A 137 -2.20 48.47 -40.85
C ILE A 137 -0.77 47.97 -40.59
N THR A 138 -0.42 47.71 -39.33
CA THR A 138 0.87 47.13 -38.91
C THR A 138 0.80 45.62 -38.70
N PHE A 139 1.70 44.89 -39.36
CA PHE A 139 1.75 43.43 -39.35
C PHE A 139 2.69 42.90 -38.24
N PRO A 140 2.26 41.96 -37.38
CA PRO A 140 3.14 41.31 -36.41
C PRO A 140 4.20 40.44 -37.12
N ASN A 141 5.48 40.60 -36.75
CA ASN A 141 6.57 39.78 -37.29
C ASN A 141 6.80 38.56 -36.38
N ILE A 142 6.63 37.34 -36.90
CA ILE A 142 6.77 36.09 -36.12
C ILE A 142 7.81 35.17 -36.82
N PRO A 143 8.75 34.56 -36.07
CA PRO A 143 9.83 33.73 -36.61
C PRO A 143 9.37 32.47 -37.37
N SER A 144 10.26 31.92 -38.21
CA SER A 144 9.94 31.01 -39.32
C SER A 144 9.52 29.57 -38.95
N GLU A 145 8.65 28.99 -39.80
CA GLU A 145 7.99 27.68 -39.66
C GLU A 145 8.92 26.46 -39.53
N VAL A 146 10.15 26.52 -40.05
CA VAL A 146 10.98 25.32 -40.28
C VAL A 146 11.59 24.76 -38.99
N GLN A 147 11.90 25.61 -38.00
CA GLN A 147 12.40 25.16 -36.69
C GLN A 147 11.28 24.66 -35.76
N MET A 148 10.02 24.91 -36.11
CA MET A 148 8.87 24.65 -35.24
C MET A 148 8.10 23.36 -35.59
N ARG A 149 8.21 22.82 -36.81
CA ARG A 149 7.52 21.58 -37.21
C ARG A 149 8.06 20.30 -36.56
N THR A 150 9.36 20.23 -36.25
CA THR A 150 10.01 19.03 -35.71
C THR A 150 9.63 18.70 -34.26
N ARG A 151 9.04 19.65 -33.52
CA ARG A 151 8.54 19.44 -32.14
C ARG A 151 7.11 18.91 -32.07
N MET A 152 6.41 18.79 -33.20
CA MET A 152 4.99 18.42 -33.29
C MET A 152 4.75 17.03 -33.90
N GLN A 153 5.69 16.07 -33.77
CA GLN A 153 5.23 14.68 -33.87
C GLN A 153 4.27 14.43 -32.70
N PRO A 154 3.08 13.89 -32.95
CA PRO A 154 2.24 13.42 -31.86
C PRO A 154 3.06 12.37 -31.12
N ASN A 155 3.43 12.64 -29.86
CA ASN A 155 3.81 11.55 -28.97
C ASN A 155 2.61 10.60 -28.99
N GLU A 156 2.79 9.41 -29.55
CA GLU A 156 1.86 8.32 -29.30
C GLU A 156 1.73 8.26 -27.78
N GLU A 157 0.52 8.54 -27.25
CA GLU A 157 0.24 8.40 -25.84
C GLU A 157 0.82 7.06 -25.41
N ALA A 158 1.76 7.08 -24.45
CA ALA A 158 2.22 5.87 -23.82
C ALA A 158 0.99 5.28 -23.14
N LYS A 159 0.25 4.43 -23.85
CA LYS A 159 -0.77 3.57 -23.27
C LYS A 159 -0.02 2.82 -22.20
N ILE A 160 -0.24 3.18 -20.94
CA ILE A 160 0.26 2.46 -19.78
C ILE A 160 -0.42 1.09 -19.85
N LYS A 161 0.15 0.20 -20.66
CA LYS A 161 -0.17 -1.21 -20.70
C LYS A 161 0.80 -1.81 -19.71
N LEU A 162 0.27 -2.29 -18.58
CA LEU A 162 0.99 -3.26 -17.76
C LEU A 162 1.53 -4.33 -18.71
N THR A 163 2.85 -4.55 -18.65
CA THR A 163 3.47 -5.54 -19.51
C THR A 163 2.87 -6.91 -19.19
N PRO A 164 2.75 -7.82 -20.17
CA PRO A 164 2.24 -9.16 -19.91
C PRO A 164 2.97 -9.88 -18.75
N ALA A 165 4.25 -9.57 -18.56
CA ALA A 165 5.07 -10.08 -17.47
C ALA A 165 4.66 -9.57 -16.08
N GLU A 166 4.28 -8.29 -15.96
CA GLU A 166 3.78 -7.71 -14.71
C GLU A 166 2.41 -8.31 -14.34
N ASN A 167 1.52 -8.44 -15.32
CA ASN A 167 0.22 -9.10 -15.10
C ASN A 167 0.38 -10.57 -14.69
N GLU A 168 1.32 -11.29 -15.29
CA GLU A 168 1.58 -12.69 -14.94
C GLU A 168 2.19 -12.83 -13.54
N HIS A 169 3.05 -11.90 -13.14
CA HIS A 169 3.62 -11.84 -11.79
C HIS A 169 2.53 -11.60 -10.73
N ASP A 170 1.67 -10.61 -10.96
CA ASP A 170 0.57 -10.28 -10.05
C ASP A 170 -0.44 -11.44 -9.94
N MET A 171 -0.76 -12.09 -11.06
CA MET A 171 -1.63 -13.27 -11.07
C MET A 171 -1.03 -14.45 -10.29
N ARG A 172 0.28 -14.68 -10.36
CA ARG A 172 0.95 -15.72 -9.56
C ARG A 172 0.94 -15.39 -8.07
N LEU A 173 1.14 -14.12 -7.71
CA LEU A 173 1.05 -13.65 -6.32
C LEU A 173 -0.35 -13.86 -5.75
N ILE A 174 -1.39 -13.51 -6.52
CA ILE A 174 -2.79 -13.74 -6.14
C ILE A 174 -3.06 -15.24 -5.96
N GLN A 175 -2.60 -16.08 -6.89
CA GLN A 175 -2.76 -17.54 -6.79
C GLN A 175 -2.05 -18.13 -5.57
N GLN A 176 -0.84 -17.66 -5.23
CA GLN A 176 -0.12 -18.10 -4.03
C GLN A 176 -0.85 -17.71 -2.74
N ILE A 177 -1.44 -16.51 -2.69
CA ILE A 177 -2.23 -16.06 -1.53
C ILE A 177 -3.48 -16.91 -1.36
N ILE A 178 -4.16 -17.24 -2.46
CA ILE A 178 -5.38 -18.07 -2.45
C ILE A 178 -5.03 -19.51 -2.03
N GLN A 179 -3.99 -20.10 -2.62
CA GLN A 179 -3.57 -21.48 -2.31
C GLN A 179 -2.97 -21.62 -0.91
N GLY A 180 -2.36 -20.56 -0.37
CA GLY A 180 -1.87 -20.52 1.00
C GLY A 180 -2.95 -20.22 2.05
N ALA A 181 -4.16 -19.84 1.64
CA ALA A 181 -5.30 -19.60 2.52
C ALA A 181 -6.18 -20.85 2.73
N ASP A 182 -5.98 -21.90 1.90
CA ASP A 182 -6.69 -23.18 1.96
C ASP A 182 -5.90 -24.29 2.70
N GLN A 183 -4.84 -23.94 3.45
CA GLN A 183 -4.11 -24.83 4.38
C GLN A 183 -4.25 -24.34 5.83
#